data_AF-A6GH68-F1
#
_entry.id   AF-A6GH68-F1
#
_cell.length_a   1.000
_cell.length_b   1.000
_cell.length_c   1.000
_cell.angle_alpha   90.00
_cell.angle_beta   90.00
_cell.angle_gamma   90.00
#
_symmetry.space_group_name_H-M   'P 1'
#
loop_
_entity.id
_entity.type
_entity.pdbx_description
1 polymer ?
#
loop_
_entity_poly.entity_id
_entity_poly.type
_entity_poly.pdbx_seq_one_letter_code
_entity_poly.pdbx_strand_id
1 'polypeptide(L)'
;MTTLLRPHTSTLLRLIVELKGAGMATNLVFLEVIGERDPRTLVAELEELEELGLVAFAAASEQWTPTFAGLTVGLSLPAYDPAEVLLDDDDECAA
;
A
#
# COMPACT_ATOMS: atom_id res chain seq x y z
N MET A 1 -0.14 -21.07 -3.70
CA MET A 1 0.92 -20.26 -4.32
C MET A 1 0.93 -18.94 -3.56
N THR A 2 1.95 -18.70 -2.76
CA THR A 2 2.13 -17.42 -2.06
C THR A 2 2.83 -16.50 -3.03
N THR A 3 2.09 -15.62 -3.70
CA THR A 3 2.71 -14.54 -4.48
C THR A 3 3.41 -13.64 -3.46
N LEU A 4 4.74 -13.65 -3.44
CA LEU A 4 5.51 -12.78 -2.57
C LEU A 4 5.39 -11.36 -3.12
N LEU A 5 4.58 -10.54 -2.46
CA LEU A 5 4.51 -9.11 -2.75
C LEU A 5 5.87 -8.48 -2.46
N ARG A 6 6.25 -7.48 -3.27
CA ARG A 6 7.42 -6.64 -2.97
C ARG A 6 7.19 -5.92 -1.63
N PRO A 7 8.24 -5.65 -0.83
CA PRO A 7 8.10 -5.02 0.49
C PRO A 7 7.28 -3.72 0.47
N HIS A 8 7.55 -2.82 -0.48
CA HIS A 8 6.79 -1.57 -0.54
C HIS A 8 5.32 -1.79 -0.93
N THR A 9 5.03 -2.73 -1.84
CA THR A 9 3.68 -3.10 -2.26
C THR A 9 2.89 -3.77 -1.13
N SER A 10 3.54 -4.61 -0.31
CA SER A 10 2.91 -5.22 0.86
C SER A 10 2.59 -4.19 1.94
N THR A 11 3.51 -3.24 2.19
CA THR A 11 3.30 -2.12 3.12
C THR A 11 2.15 -1.22 2.66
N LEU A 12 2.02 -0.95 1.36
CA LEU A 12 0.88 -0.18 0.81
C LEU A 12 -0.45 -0.91 0.97
N LEU A 13 -0.50 -2.21 0.69
CA LEU A 13 -1.69 -3.03 0.92
C LEU A 13 -2.11 -2.99 2.39
N ARG A 14 -1.13 -3.12 3.29
CA ARG A 14 -1.38 -3.03 4.73
C ARG A 14 -1.97 -1.68 5.12
N LEU A 15 -1.38 -0.59 4.66
CA LEU A 15 -1.86 0.77 4.91
C LEU A 15 -3.32 0.94 4.46
N ILE A 16 -3.65 0.52 3.24
CA ILE A 16 -5.01 0.60 2.70
C ILE A 16 -6.01 -0.19 3.57
N VAL A 17 -5.64 -1.37 4.04
CA VAL A 17 -6.48 -2.19 4.93
C VAL A 17 -6.72 -1.50 6.27
N GLU A 18 -5.68 -0.94 6.89
CA GLU A 18 -5.81 -0.23 8.18
C GLU A 18 -6.66 1.04 8.05
N LEU A 19 -6.42 1.85 7.01
CA LEU A 19 -7.20 3.06 6.76
C LEU A 19 -8.67 2.74 6.51
N LYS A 20 -8.99 1.68 5.76
CA LYS A 20 -10.39 1.24 5.59
C LYS A 20 -11.01 0.72 6.87
N GLY A 21 -10.26 -0.04 7.67
CA GLY A 21 -10.71 -0.47 9.00
C GLY A 21 -11.03 0.70 9.94
N ALA A 22 -10.29 1.79 9.82
CA ALA A 22 -10.48 3.03 10.58
C ALA A 22 -11.52 3.99 9.99
N GLY A 23 -12.14 3.65 8.85
CA GLY A 23 -13.09 4.54 8.15
C GLY A 23 -12.45 5.78 7.52
N MET A 24 -11.14 5.75 7.26
CA MET A 24 -10.37 6.84 6.67
C MET A 24 -10.36 6.79 5.14
N ALA A 25 -9.94 7.91 4.54
CA ALA A 25 -9.78 8.03 3.10
C ALA A 25 -8.60 7.20 2.59
N THR A 26 -8.70 6.73 1.36
CA THR A 26 -7.70 5.95 0.62
C THR A 26 -7.64 6.42 -0.84
N ASN A 27 -7.81 7.72 -1.06
CA ASN A 27 -7.55 8.34 -2.35
C ASN A 27 -6.04 8.59 -2.51
N LEU A 28 -5.60 8.91 -3.73
CA LEU A 28 -4.18 9.10 -4.04
C LEU A 28 -3.50 10.12 -3.10
N VAL A 29 -4.14 11.28 -2.89
CA VAL A 29 -3.60 12.36 -2.05
C VAL A 29 -3.37 11.88 -0.61
N PHE A 30 -4.32 11.15 -0.05
CA PHE A 30 -4.21 10.69 1.33
C PHE A 30 -3.16 9.58 1.48
N LEU A 31 -3.10 8.66 0.51
CA LEU A 31 -2.11 7.59 0.50
C LEU A 31 -0.68 8.11 0.26
N GLU A 32 -0.53 9.16 -0.54
CA GLU A 32 0.74 9.85 -0.74
C GLU A 32 1.25 10.46 0.57
N VAL A 33 0.39 11.22 1.26
CA VAL A 33 0.75 11.93 2.49
C VAL A 33 1.02 10.99 3.65
N ILE A 34 0.13 10.02 3.91
CA ILE A 34 0.29 9.09 5.03
C ILE A 34 1.37 8.05 4.74
N GLY A 35 1.47 7.62 3.48
CA GLY A 35 2.46 6.65 3.04
C GLY A 35 3.88 7.22 2.99
N GLU A 36 4.02 8.55 2.98
CA GLU A 36 5.26 9.28 2.64
C GLU A 36 5.87 8.77 1.33
N ARG A 37 5.03 8.54 0.31
CA ARG A 37 5.41 7.91 -0.97
C ARG A 37 5.51 8.93 -2.10
N ASP A 38 6.47 8.73 -2.99
CA ASP A 38 6.49 9.45 -4.27
C ASP A 38 5.22 9.11 -5.09
N PRO A 39 4.56 10.10 -5.71
CA PRO A 39 3.34 9.89 -6.48
C PRO A 39 3.44 8.85 -7.60
N ARG A 40 4.59 8.76 -8.29
CA ARG A 40 4.78 7.82 -9.40
C ARG A 40 4.94 6.40 -8.88
N THR A 41 5.70 6.23 -7.80
CA THR A 41 5.86 4.95 -7.13
C THR A 41 4.52 4.46 -6.58
N LEU A 42 3.77 5.33 -5.91
CA LEU A 42 2.44 5.00 -5.38
C LEU A 42 1.49 4.50 -6.46
N VAL A 43 1.44 5.16 -7.62
CA VAL A 43 0.57 4.74 -8.74
C VAL A 43 0.98 3.35 -9.24
N ALA A 44 2.28 3.11 -9.46
CA ALA A 44 2.76 1.82 -9.95
C ALA A 44 2.46 0.66 -8.97
N GLU A 45 2.51 0.92 -7.66
CA GLU A 45 2.18 -0.08 -6.63
C GLU A 45 0.68 -0.34 -6.53
N LEU A 46 -0.16 0.69 -6.71
CA LEU A 46 -1.61 0.54 -6.77
C LEU A 46 -2.04 -0.27 -8.00
N GLU A 47 -1.41 0.01 -9.15
CA GLU A 47 -1.61 -0.77 -10.38
C GLU A 47 -1.21 -2.23 -10.15
N GLU A 48 -0.05 -2.51 -9.55
CA GLU A 48 0.36 -3.88 -9.21
C GLU A 48 -0.66 -4.57 -8.28
N LEU A 49 -1.12 -3.89 -7.22
CA LEU A 49 -2.11 -4.46 -6.31
C LEU A 49 -3.46 -4.71 -6.98
N GLU A 50 -3.86 -3.87 -7.93
CA GLU A 50 -5.08 -4.03 -8.70
C GLU A 50 -4.98 -5.19 -9.71
N GLU A 51 -3.84 -5.31 -10.41
CA GLU A 51 -3.55 -6.43 -11.31
C GLU A 51 -3.54 -7.77 -10.56
N LEU A 52 -3.07 -7.78 -9.32
CA LEU A 52 -3.12 -8.95 -8.42
C LEU A 52 -4.51 -9.19 -7.82
N GLY A 53 -5.49 -8.32 -8.07
CA GLY A 53 -6.85 -8.41 -7.56
C GLY A 53 -6.95 -8.20 -6.05
N LEU A 54 -5.98 -7.52 -5.44
CA LEU A 54 -5.91 -7.26 -4.00
C LEU A 54 -6.58 -5.94 -3.63
N VAL A 55 -6.56 -4.96 -4.52
CA VAL A 55 -7.34 -3.71 -4.37
C VAL A 55 -8.18 -3.47 -5.62
N ALA A 56 -9.14 -2.55 -5.51
CA ALA A 56 -9.92 -2.05 -6.63
C ALA A 56 -10.15 -0.55 -6.47
N PHE A 57 -10.11 0.18 -7.59
CA PHE A 57 -10.46 1.60 -7.61
C PHE A 57 -11.97 1.82 -7.73
N ALA A 58 -12.56 2.48 -6.74
CA ALA A 58 -13.96 2.87 -6.73
C ALA A 58 -14.14 4.29 -7.29
N ALA A 59 -14.27 4.39 -8.63
CA ALA A 59 -14.30 5.66 -9.36
C ALA A 59 -15.34 6.68 -8.86
N ALA A 60 -16.52 6.25 -8.43
CA ALA A 60 -17.57 7.14 -7.93
C ALA A 60 -17.17 7.90 -6.64
N SER A 61 -16.21 7.36 -5.89
CA SER A 61 -15.72 7.90 -4.62
C SER A 61 -14.24 8.29 -4.65
N GLU A 62 -13.57 7.97 -5.76
CA GLU A 62 -12.11 8.11 -5.94
C GLU A 62 -11.31 7.42 -4.81
N GLN A 63 -11.76 6.25 -4.36
CA GLN A 63 -11.15 5.51 -3.24
C GLN A 63 -10.58 4.18 -3.70
N TRP A 64 -9.41 3.81 -3.20
CA TRP A 64 -8.88 2.46 -3.30
C TRP A 64 -9.42 1.59 -2.18
N THR A 65 -10.01 0.44 -2.52
CA THR A 65 -10.63 -0.46 -1.52
C THR A 65 -10.02 -1.84 -1.65
N PRO A 66 -9.64 -2.49 -0.53
CA PRO A 66 -9.14 -3.85 -0.60
C PRO A 66 -10.28 -4.79 -1.01
N THR A 67 -9.97 -5.76 -1.88
CA THR A 67 -10.88 -6.87 -2.18
C THR A 67 -10.94 -7.82 -0.99
N PHE A 68 -11.80 -8.84 -1.03
CA PHE A 68 -11.79 -9.89 0.00
C PHE A 68 -10.43 -10.60 0.09
N ALA A 69 -9.78 -10.84 -1.06
CA ALA A 69 -8.44 -11.41 -1.11
C ALA A 69 -7.40 -10.45 -0.51
N GLY A 70 -7.45 -9.18 -0.89
CA GLY A 70 -6.57 -8.14 -0.33
C GLY A 70 -6.71 -7.95 1.17
N LEU A 71 -7.94 -8.00 1.70
CA LEU A 71 -8.20 -7.97 3.13
C LEU A 71 -7.54 -9.17 3.83
N THR A 72 -7.71 -10.37 3.29
CA THR A 72 -7.15 -11.60 3.87
C THR A 72 -5.63 -11.54 3.90
N VAL A 73 -5.00 -11.11 2.81
CA VAL A 73 -3.54 -10.96 2.71
C VAL A 73 -3.06 -9.83 3.63
N GLY A 74 -3.65 -8.63 3.53
CA GLY A 74 -3.23 -7.46 4.30
C GLY A 74 -3.36 -7.62 5.81
N LEU A 75 -4.34 -8.38 6.29
CA LEU A 75 -4.47 -8.71 7.72
C LEU A 75 -3.38 -9.67 8.22
N SER A 76 -2.76 -10.45 7.33
CA SER A 76 -1.63 -11.33 7.67
C SER A 76 -0.27 -10.65 7.65
N LEU A 77 -0.20 -9.43 7.11
CA LEU A 77 1.02 -8.62 7.12
C LEU A 77 1.23 -7.95 8.49
N PRO A 78 2.48 -7.59 8.84
CA PRO A 78 2.77 -6.72 9.98
C PRO A 78 1.95 -5.43 9.94
N ALA A 79 1.75 -4.80 11.09
CA ALA A 79 1.09 -3.49 11.14
C ALA A 79 1.86 -2.47 10.30
N TYR A 80 1.17 -1.48 9.73
CA TYR A 80 1.84 -0.42 8.99
C TYR A 80 2.65 0.43 9.96
N ASP A 81 3.97 0.52 9.74
CA ASP A 81 4.86 1.44 10.44
C ASP A 81 5.47 2.42 9.43
N PRO A 82 5.18 3.73 9.54
CA PRO A 82 5.74 4.72 8.63
C PRO A 82 7.28 4.81 8.72
N ALA A 83 7.88 4.43 9.85
CA ALA A 83 9.34 4.47 10.02
C ALA A 83 10.08 3.41 9.17
N GLU A 84 9.42 2.32 8.80
CA GLU A 84 10.01 1.28 7.95
C GLU A 84 10.14 1.70 6.48
N VAL A 85 9.36 2.71 6.04
CA VAL A 85 9.38 3.20 4.65
C VAL A 85 10.66 4.01 4.35
N LEU A 86 11.33 4.52 5.38
CA LEU A 86 12.50 5.39 5.28
C LEU A 86 13.85 4.64 5.26
N LEU A 87 13.86 3.32 5.44
CA LEU A 87 15.09 2.55 5.60
C LEU A 87 15.72 2.06 4.29
N ASP A 88 15.09 2.31 3.14
CA ASP A 88 15.60 1.86 1.82
C ASP A 88 16.62 2.83 1.17
N ASP A 89 16.99 3.94 1.83
CA ASP A 89 17.95 4.95 1.32
C ASP A 89 19.33 4.97 2.03
N ASP A 90 19.64 4.02 2.92
CA ASP A 90 20.90 4.01 3.69
C ASP A 90 21.96 3.00 3.20
N ASP A 91 21.94 2.59 1.93
CA ASP A 91 22.93 1.68 1.34
C ASP A 91 23.73 2.30 0.17
N GLU A 92 24.15 3.57 0.26
CA GLU A 92 25.35 4.05 -0.48
C GLU A 92 26.05 5.25 0.20
N CYS A 93 26.56 5.07 1.41
CA CYS A 93 27.57 5.98 1.96
C CYS A 93 28.70 5.23 2.70
N ALA A 94 29.34 4.27 2.02
CA ALA A 94 30.66 3.77 2.42
C ALA A 94 31.37 3.00 1.29
N ALA A 95 32.10 3.72 0.43
CA ALA A 95 33.32 3.20 -0.24
C ALA A 95 34.23 4.35 -0.67
#